data_AF-A0A166M3N6-F1
#
_entry.id   AF-A0A166M3N6-F1
#
_cell.length_a   1.000
_cell.length_b   1.000
_cell.length_c   1.000
_cell.angle_alpha   90.00
_cell.angle_beta   90.00
_cell.angle_gamma   90.00
#
_symmetry.space_group_name_H-M   'P 1'
#
loop_
_entity.id
_entity.type
_entity.pdbx_description
1 polymer ?
#
loop_
_entity_poly.entity_id
_entity_poly.type
_entity_poly.pdbx_seq_one_letter_code
_entity_poly.pdbx_strand_id
1 'polypeptide(L)'
;MSAVRSIAVSYAAVVDITPETLYSPAHRISANIVKHLWENWGKDEGGLRNGEVDLYSINIPMIEQLLDEEGLQIEWTSMWRNSYGRLFKTLSRSQEALNEGSSKAGPDGPHADSSGGSKGATDVDANAINNLVFKFSSDLTNSLTPHPSSIPLGSDGLAFAKGAVSVTPLRASFAEPLARPEGDDGNLNRIWKMKF
;
A
#
# COMPACT_ATOMS: atom_id res chain seq x y z
N MET A 1 15.85 -8.37 -12.54
CA MET A 1 14.43 -8.79 -12.65
C MET A 1 14.31 -9.84 -13.74
N SER A 2 13.33 -10.76 -13.66
CA SER A 2 13.20 -11.91 -14.57
C SER A 2 12.58 -11.60 -15.94
N ALA A 3 12.16 -10.35 -16.19
CA ALA A 3 11.46 -9.90 -17.41
C ALA A 3 10.12 -10.62 -17.70
N VAL A 4 9.52 -11.25 -16.68
CA VAL A 4 8.24 -11.96 -16.79
C VAL A 4 7.08 -11.00 -16.52
N ARG A 5 6.04 -11.04 -17.38
CA ARG A 5 4.78 -10.31 -17.16
C ARG A 5 4.21 -10.70 -15.80
N SER A 6 3.87 -9.71 -14.99
CA SER A 6 3.40 -9.94 -13.63
C SER A 6 2.17 -9.09 -13.33
N ILE A 7 1.20 -9.68 -12.63
CA ILE A 7 0.03 -8.96 -12.13
C ILE A 7 -0.02 -9.21 -10.63
N ALA A 8 0.03 -8.14 -9.84
CA ALA A 8 -0.22 -8.17 -8.42
C ALA A 8 -1.70 -7.85 -8.16
N VAL A 9 -2.36 -8.67 -7.34
CA VAL A 9 -3.75 -8.47 -6.92
C VAL A 9 -3.77 -8.33 -5.41
N SER A 10 -4.40 -7.27 -4.92
CA SER A 10 -4.63 -7.04 -3.49
C SER A 10 -6.12 -6.81 -3.21
N TYR A 11 -6.56 -7.28 -2.05
CA TYR A 11 -7.89 -7.01 -1.50
C TYR A 11 -7.74 -5.99 -0.39
N ALA A 12 -8.27 -4.79 -0.60
CA ALA A 12 -8.16 -3.69 0.34
C ALA A 12 -9.35 -3.74 1.31
N ALA A 13 -9.09 -4.22 2.52
CA ALA A 13 -10.08 -4.25 3.60
C ALA A 13 -10.35 -2.84 4.13
N VAL A 14 -11.62 -2.46 4.19
CA VAL A 14 -12.07 -1.16 4.73
C VAL A 14 -12.57 -1.29 6.17
N VAL A 15 -12.75 -2.53 6.64
CA VAL A 15 -13.28 -2.87 7.96
C VAL A 15 -12.39 -3.91 8.63
N ASP A 16 -12.34 -3.91 9.96
CA ASP A 16 -11.47 -4.79 10.75
C ASP A 16 -11.73 -6.29 10.48
N ILE A 17 -13.00 -6.65 10.22
CA ILE A 17 -13.39 -8.01 9.85
C ILE A 17 -14.15 -7.93 8.53
N THR A 18 -13.55 -8.46 7.47
CA THR A 18 -14.18 -8.51 6.15
C THR A 18 -15.25 -9.61 6.11
N PRO A 19 -16.52 -9.29 5.77
CA PRO A 19 -17.57 -10.29 5.66
C PRO A 19 -17.24 -11.37 4.61
N GLU A 20 -17.50 -12.64 4.95
CA GLU A 20 -17.17 -13.77 4.06
C GLU A 20 -17.92 -13.72 2.72
N THR A 21 -19.09 -13.07 2.70
CA THR A 21 -19.92 -12.88 1.52
C THR A 21 -19.21 -12.10 0.41
N LEU A 22 -18.21 -11.29 0.74
CA LEU A 22 -17.49 -10.44 -0.22
C LEU A 22 -16.39 -11.20 -0.99
N TYR A 23 -15.89 -12.32 -0.48
CA TYR A 23 -14.75 -13.01 -1.10
C TYR A 23 -15.09 -13.55 -2.48
N SER A 24 -16.18 -14.30 -2.62
CA SER A 24 -16.53 -14.93 -3.92
C SER A 24 -16.71 -13.88 -5.04
N PRO A 25 -17.48 -12.79 -4.85
CA PRO A 25 -17.52 -11.69 -5.81
C PRO A 25 -16.16 -11.07 -6.10
N ALA A 26 -15.34 -10.81 -5.07
CA ALA A 26 -14.00 -10.24 -5.22
C ALA A 26 -13.06 -11.14 -6.05
N HIS A 27 -13.15 -12.46 -5.90
CA HIS A 27 -12.37 -13.42 -6.69
C HIS A 27 -12.83 -13.48 -8.15
N ARG A 28 -14.13 -13.34 -8.40
CA ARG A 28 -14.67 -13.32 -9.77
C ARG A 28 -14.20 -12.08 -10.52
N ILE A 29 -14.34 -10.90 -9.92
CA ILE A 29 -13.89 -9.66 -10.56
C ILE A 29 -12.36 -9.65 -10.72
N SER A 30 -11.60 -10.17 -9.75
CA SER A 30 -10.14 -10.26 -9.87
C SER A 30 -9.72 -11.16 -11.03
N ALA A 31 -10.30 -12.35 -11.15
CA ALA A 31 -10.03 -13.26 -12.26
C ALA A 31 -10.39 -12.64 -13.63
N ASN A 32 -11.53 -11.92 -13.71
CA ASN A 32 -11.94 -11.25 -14.94
C ASN A 32 -10.98 -10.12 -15.34
N ILE A 33 -10.52 -9.32 -14.38
CA ILE A 33 -9.52 -8.27 -14.64
C ILE A 33 -8.18 -8.88 -15.06
N VAL A 34 -7.70 -9.90 -14.34
CA VAL A 34 -6.45 -10.61 -14.67
C VAL A 34 -6.51 -11.17 -16.08
N LYS A 35 -7.61 -11.85 -16.43
CA LYS A 35 -7.84 -12.38 -17.78
C LYS A 35 -7.80 -11.25 -18.83
N HIS A 36 -8.55 -10.17 -18.59
CA HIS A 36 -8.61 -9.05 -19.52
C HIS A 36 -7.23 -8.42 -19.75
N LEU A 37 -6.46 -8.16 -18.69
CA LEU A 37 -5.10 -7.62 -18.79
C LEU A 37 -4.14 -8.58 -19.48
N TRP A 38 -4.27 -9.88 -19.20
CA TRP A 38 -3.42 -10.91 -19.81
C TRP A 38 -3.64 -11.01 -21.32
N GLU A 39 -4.90 -10.96 -21.75
CA GLU A 39 -5.30 -10.99 -23.17
C GLU A 39 -5.00 -9.65 -23.88
N ASN A 40 -5.01 -8.53 -23.16
CA ASN A 40 -4.87 -7.18 -23.70
C ASN A 40 -3.70 -6.42 -23.05
N TRP A 41 -2.52 -7.04 -23.04
CA TRP A 41 -1.36 -6.47 -22.35
C TRP A 41 -0.99 -5.10 -22.91
N GLY A 42 -0.80 -4.13 -22.03
CA GLY A 42 -0.57 -2.74 -22.40
C GLY A 42 0.84 -2.46 -22.90
N LYS A 43 0.95 -1.33 -23.61
CA LYS A 43 2.21 -0.77 -24.09
C LYS A 43 2.72 0.31 -23.13
N ASP A 44 4.03 0.42 -23.03
CA ASP A 44 4.77 1.40 -22.26
C ASP A 44 5.99 1.88 -23.08
N GLU A 45 5.81 2.95 -23.85
CA GLU A 45 6.89 3.48 -24.69
C GLU A 45 8.06 3.97 -23.83
N GLY A 46 9.28 3.52 -24.18
CA GLY A 46 10.47 3.72 -23.35
C GLY A 46 10.53 2.86 -22.09
N GLY A 47 9.58 1.92 -21.91
CA GLY A 47 9.60 0.90 -20.88
C GLY A 47 10.70 -0.14 -21.11
N LEU A 48 11.05 -0.87 -20.05
CA LEU A 48 12.17 -1.81 -20.04
C LEU A 48 11.90 -3.06 -20.89
N ARG A 49 10.63 -3.41 -21.10
CA ARG A 49 10.20 -4.64 -21.76
C ARG A 49 9.74 -4.39 -23.20
N ASN A 50 10.64 -3.90 -24.06
CA ASN A 50 10.38 -3.69 -25.49
C ASN A 50 9.10 -2.89 -25.79
N GLY A 51 8.80 -1.87 -24.98
CA GLY A 51 7.60 -1.07 -25.16
C GLY A 51 6.32 -1.67 -24.56
N GLU A 52 6.42 -2.70 -23.71
CA GLU A 52 5.30 -3.25 -22.93
C GLU A 52 5.35 -2.80 -21.46
N VAL A 53 4.19 -2.75 -20.81
CA VAL A 53 4.10 -2.59 -19.35
C VAL A 53 4.82 -3.76 -18.68
N ASP A 54 5.62 -3.48 -17.65
CA ASP A 54 6.37 -4.53 -16.94
C ASP A 54 5.45 -5.34 -16.02
N LEU A 55 4.64 -4.65 -15.22
CA LEU A 55 3.67 -5.28 -14.32
C LEU A 55 2.46 -4.39 -14.02
N TYR A 56 1.37 -5.00 -13.59
CA TYR A 56 0.18 -4.30 -13.11
C TYR A 56 -0.02 -4.52 -11.60
N SER A 57 -0.48 -3.48 -10.91
CA SER A 57 -1.01 -3.58 -9.56
C SER A 57 -2.53 -3.34 -9.59
N ILE A 58 -3.29 -4.29 -9.06
CA ILE A 58 -4.75 -4.20 -8.94
C ILE A 58 -5.10 -4.12 -7.44
N ASN A 59 -5.87 -3.11 -7.03
CA ASN A 59 -6.44 -3.04 -5.69
C ASN A 59 -7.97 -3.12 -5.77
N ILE A 60 -8.56 -4.12 -5.12
CA ILE A 60 -10.01 -4.34 -5.09
C ILE A 60 -10.52 -3.98 -3.69
N PRO A 61 -11.40 -2.97 -3.54
CA PRO A 61 -11.97 -2.63 -2.24
C PRO A 61 -12.96 -3.72 -1.81
N MET A 62 -12.80 -4.21 -0.57
CA MET A 62 -13.72 -5.19 0.03
C MET A 62 -14.90 -4.47 0.66
N ILE A 63 -15.84 -4.03 -0.19
CA ILE A 63 -17.02 -3.24 0.18
C ILE A 63 -18.32 -3.91 -0.30
N GLU A 64 -19.45 -3.55 0.30
CA GLU A 64 -20.76 -4.17 0.03
C GLU A 64 -21.19 -4.07 -1.44
N GLN A 65 -20.77 -3.02 -2.15
CA GLN A 65 -21.05 -2.79 -3.57
C GLN A 65 -20.48 -3.89 -4.49
N LEU A 66 -19.60 -4.76 -3.99
CA LEU A 66 -19.20 -5.98 -4.69
C LEU A 66 -20.38 -6.95 -4.92
N LEU A 67 -21.43 -6.85 -4.10
CA LEU A 67 -22.62 -7.69 -4.18
C LEU A 67 -23.63 -7.15 -5.20
N ASP A 68 -23.47 -5.90 -5.65
CA ASP A 68 -24.37 -5.29 -6.63
C ASP A 68 -24.21 -5.97 -7.99
N GLU A 69 -25.32 -6.18 -8.72
CA GLU A 69 -25.27 -6.84 -10.04
C GLU A 69 -24.43 -6.07 -11.08
N GLU A 70 -24.31 -4.75 -10.92
CA GLU A 70 -23.48 -3.91 -11.79
C GLU A 70 -21.98 -4.08 -11.57
N GLY A 71 -21.58 -4.63 -10.42
CA GLY A 71 -20.20 -4.72 -9.98
C GLY A 71 -19.55 -3.38 -9.70
N LEU A 72 -18.26 -3.44 -9.34
CA LEU A 72 -17.47 -2.24 -9.09
C LEU A 72 -16.99 -1.60 -10.39
N GLN A 73 -16.93 -0.28 -10.38
CA GLN A 73 -16.21 0.48 -11.40
C GLN A 73 -14.72 0.15 -11.35
N ILE A 74 -14.09 -0.04 -12.51
CA ILE A 74 -12.65 -0.29 -12.62
C ILE A 74 -12.01 0.92 -13.30
N GLU A 75 -11.01 1.52 -12.67
CA GLU A 75 -10.30 2.71 -13.15
C GLU A 75 -8.84 2.40 -13.46
N TRP A 76 -8.37 2.82 -14.64
CA TRP A 76 -6.94 2.97 -14.93
C TRP A 76 -6.37 4.11 -14.07
N THR A 77 -5.31 3.82 -13.31
CA THR A 77 -4.79 4.75 -12.32
C THR A 77 -3.29 4.98 -12.41
N SER A 78 -2.82 6.11 -11.88
CA SER A 78 -1.42 6.33 -11.52
C SER A 78 -1.19 6.01 -10.04
N MET A 79 0.05 5.78 -9.66
CA MET A 79 0.38 5.59 -8.24
C MET A 79 0.16 6.88 -7.46
N TRP A 80 -0.55 6.80 -6.34
CA TRP A 80 -0.65 7.92 -5.41
C TRP A 80 0.61 8.03 -4.57
N ARG A 81 1.32 9.15 -4.72
CA ARG A 81 2.53 9.47 -3.94
C ARG A 81 2.13 10.10 -2.60
N ASN A 82 1.86 9.27 -1.61
CA ASN A 82 1.58 9.72 -0.24
C ASN A 82 2.78 9.52 0.70
N SER A 83 2.63 9.97 1.95
CA SER A 83 3.62 9.73 3.00
C SER A 83 2.91 9.53 4.33
N TYR A 84 3.51 8.69 5.18
CA TYR A 84 3.08 8.60 6.58
C TYR A 84 3.42 9.90 7.30
N GLY A 85 2.65 10.20 8.34
CA GLY A 85 3.00 11.26 9.29
C GLY A 85 4.18 10.82 10.17
N ARG A 86 4.10 11.10 11.47
CA ARG A 86 5.10 10.61 12.42
C ARG A 86 5.11 9.08 12.49
N LEU A 87 6.28 8.45 12.56
CA LEU A 87 6.40 6.99 12.70
C LEU A 87 6.44 6.52 14.17
N PHE A 88 6.79 7.42 15.08
CA PHE A 88 7.05 7.09 16.47
C PHE A 88 6.25 8.00 17.40
N LYS A 89 5.73 7.41 18.48
CA LYS A 89 5.14 8.15 19.62
C LYS A 89 6.08 8.07 20.80
N THR A 90 6.35 9.21 21.43
CA THR A 90 7.10 9.29 22.70
C THR A 90 6.24 8.72 23.83
N LEU A 91 6.82 7.84 24.64
CA LEU A 91 6.20 7.34 25.87
C LEU A 91 6.75 8.14 27.06
N SER A 92 5.86 8.79 27.81
CA SER A 92 6.23 9.42 29.08
C SER A 92 6.26 8.35 30.17
N ARG A 93 7.25 8.40 31.07
CA ARG A 93 7.41 7.44 32.17
C ARG A 93 6.34 7.69 33.25
N SER A 94 5.12 7.18 33.05
CA SER A 94 4.25 6.76 34.15
C SER A 94 4.46 5.26 34.36
N GLN A 95 4.65 4.86 35.62
CA GLN A 95 5.42 3.73 36.13
C GLN A 95 4.98 2.28 35.81
N GLU A 96 4.20 2.02 34.76
CA GLU A 96 3.66 0.67 34.47
C GLU A 96 4.30 -0.01 33.24
N ALA A 97 4.85 0.76 32.29
CA ALA A 97 5.30 0.21 31.00
C ALA A 97 6.74 -0.35 30.95
N LEU A 98 7.53 -0.21 32.02
CA LEU A 98 8.91 -0.73 32.06
C LEU A 98 9.02 -2.18 32.54
N ASN A 99 7.96 -2.74 33.14
CA ASN A 99 7.97 -4.13 33.61
C ASN A 99 7.49 -5.14 32.57
N GLU A 100 6.86 -4.71 31.47
CA GLU A 100 6.36 -5.60 30.40
C GLU A 100 7.10 -5.47 29.06
N GLY A 101 8.05 -4.53 28.93
CA GLY A 101 8.49 -4.04 27.62
C GLY A 101 9.92 -4.37 27.17
N SER A 102 10.78 -4.98 27.98
CA SER A 102 12.07 -5.49 27.48
C SER A 102 11.88 -6.83 26.77
N SER A 103 10.95 -6.87 25.82
CA SER A 103 10.85 -8.01 24.92
C SER A 103 12.09 -8.01 24.04
N LYS A 104 12.79 -9.16 24.09
CA LYS A 104 13.98 -9.52 23.34
C LYS A 104 13.91 -8.97 21.91
N ALA A 105 15.04 -8.49 21.41
CA ALA A 105 15.21 -8.11 20.01
C ALA A 105 15.05 -9.36 19.12
N GLY A 106 13.81 -9.75 18.84
CA GLY A 106 13.49 -10.94 18.05
C GLY A 106 13.91 -12.27 18.70
N PRO A 107 13.59 -13.40 18.06
CA PRO A 107 13.98 -14.74 18.52
C PRO A 107 15.50 -14.97 18.51
N ASP A 108 16.25 -14.21 17.70
CA ASP A 108 17.71 -14.34 17.53
C ASP A 108 18.51 -13.22 18.21
N GLY A 109 17.87 -12.41 19.06
CA GLY A 109 18.54 -11.33 19.78
C GLY A 109 19.63 -11.90 20.71
N PRO A 110 20.85 -11.33 20.72
CA PRO A 110 21.90 -11.80 21.60
C PRO A 110 21.40 -11.73 23.04
N HIS A 111 21.53 -12.84 23.76
CA HIS A 111 21.30 -12.89 25.20
C HIS A 111 22.28 -11.91 25.85
N ALA A 112 21.78 -10.75 26.29
CA ALA A 112 22.59 -9.83 27.07
C ALA A 112 22.77 -10.44 28.46
N ASP A 113 23.86 -11.18 28.65
CA ASP A 113 24.31 -11.59 29.98
C ASP A 113 24.66 -10.34 30.78
N SER A 114 23.97 -10.18 31.90
CA SER A 114 24.12 -9.08 32.84
C SER A 114 25.39 -9.22 33.68
N SER A 115 26.57 -9.25 33.05
CA SER A 115 27.84 -9.16 33.76
C SER A 115 29.00 -8.77 32.84
N GLY A 116 29.44 -7.51 32.96
CA GLY A 116 30.82 -7.09 32.67
C GLY A 116 31.07 -6.45 31.30
N GLY A 117 30.77 -5.16 31.17
CA GLY A 117 31.24 -4.32 30.05
C GLY A 117 31.90 -3.05 30.57
N SER A 118 33.20 -2.89 30.29
CA SER A 118 34.04 -1.77 30.73
C SER A 118 33.60 -0.44 30.10
N LYS A 119 33.58 0.65 30.90
CA LYS A 119 33.16 2.00 30.50
C LYS A 119 34.08 2.59 29.44
N GLY A 120 33.58 2.69 28.20
CA GLY A 120 34.23 3.43 27.11
C GLY A 120 33.85 4.92 27.16
N ALA A 121 34.65 5.77 26.51
CA ALA A 121 34.54 7.23 26.50
C ALA A 121 33.29 7.81 25.79
N THR A 122 32.19 7.05 25.71
CA THR A 122 30.86 7.48 25.23
C THR A 122 29.81 7.37 26.33
N ASP A 123 30.21 7.27 27.60
CA ASP A 123 29.31 7.27 28.75
C ASP A 123 28.65 8.64 28.91
N VAL A 124 27.62 8.89 28.11
CA VAL A 124 26.63 9.92 28.39
C VAL A 124 25.92 9.50 29.68
N ASP A 125 25.88 10.38 30.69
CA ASP A 125 25.18 10.12 31.94
C ASP A 125 23.75 9.66 31.62
N ALA A 126 23.39 8.43 32.01
CA ALA A 126 22.09 7.84 31.73
C ALA A 126 20.95 8.66 32.36
N ASN A 127 21.25 9.51 33.35
CA ASN A 127 20.30 10.47 33.91
C ASN A 127 20.16 11.76 33.09
N ALA A 128 21.10 12.07 32.19
CA ALA A 128 21.07 13.26 31.32
C ALA A 128 20.28 13.01 30.02
N ILE A 129 20.23 11.76 29.55
CA ILE A 129 19.28 11.34 28.52
C ILE A 129 17.95 11.09 29.25
N ASN A 130 17.07 12.09 29.30
CA ASN A 130 15.68 11.94 29.75
C ASN A 130 14.99 10.80 28.98
N ASN A 131 15.17 9.55 29.42
CA ASN A 131 14.64 8.28 28.92
C ASN A 131 13.70 8.40 27.71
N LEU A 132 14.28 8.70 26.54
CA LEU A 132 13.54 8.90 25.31
C LEU A 132 13.13 7.53 24.77
N VAL A 133 12.04 6.99 25.32
CA VAL A 133 11.43 5.74 24.85
C VAL A 133 10.41 6.06 23.78
N PHE A 134 10.57 5.43 22.61
CA PHE A 134 9.69 5.57 21.48
C PHE A 134 9.05 4.23 21.14
N LYS A 135 7.76 4.25 20.80
CA LYS A 135 7.05 3.10 20.24
C LYS A 135 6.73 3.38 18.76
N PHE A 136 7.00 2.40 17.89
CA PHE A 136 6.51 2.45 16.52
C PHE A 136 4.98 2.53 16.54
N SER A 137 4.46 3.64 16.04
CA SER A 137 3.06 4.02 16.09
C SER A 137 2.84 5.02 14.98
N SER A 138 2.89 4.54 13.73
CA SER A 138 2.78 5.38 12.55
C SER A 138 1.44 6.11 12.50
N ASP A 139 1.50 7.40 12.26
CA ASP A 139 0.37 8.25 11.96
C ASP A 139 -0.01 8.06 10.49
N LEU A 140 -1.03 7.25 10.27
CA LEU A 140 -1.51 6.85 8.96
C LEU A 140 -2.69 7.72 8.47
N THR A 141 -3.06 8.79 9.19
CA THR A 141 -4.25 9.60 8.86
C THR A 141 -4.19 10.13 7.42
N ASN A 142 -3.03 10.64 6.99
CA ASN A 142 -2.84 11.16 5.64
C ASN A 142 -2.83 10.08 4.54
N SER A 143 -2.73 8.79 4.90
CA SER A 143 -2.71 7.67 3.96
C SER A 143 -4.05 6.91 3.93
N LEU A 144 -4.68 6.70 5.08
CA LEU A 144 -5.93 5.92 5.20
C LEU A 144 -7.17 6.79 5.03
N THR A 145 -7.15 8.03 5.54
CA THR A 145 -8.28 8.96 5.50
C THR A 145 -7.86 10.35 5.03
N PRO A 146 -7.19 10.45 3.86
CA PRO A 146 -6.85 11.75 3.28
C PRO A 146 -8.11 12.58 2.98
N HIS A 147 -7.97 13.89 3.04
CA HIS A 147 -9.04 14.76 2.54
C HIS A 147 -9.20 14.54 1.02
N PRO A 148 -10.41 14.36 0.47
CA PRO A 148 -10.60 14.03 -0.95
C PRO A 148 -9.93 15.03 -1.92
N SER A 149 -9.91 16.32 -1.58
CA SER A 149 -9.26 17.35 -2.40
C SER A 149 -7.72 17.29 -2.41
N SER A 150 -7.13 16.49 -1.52
CA SER A 150 -5.67 16.30 -1.42
C SER A 150 -5.18 15.11 -2.25
N ILE A 151 -6.10 14.30 -2.78
CA ILE A 151 -5.78 13.10 -3.55
C ILE A 151 -5.69 13.49 -5.04
N PRO A 152 -4.58 13.22 -5.73
CA PRO A 152 -4.42 13.53 -7.15
C PRO A 152 -5.48 12.84 -8.02
N LEU A 153 -6.02 13.58 -8.99
CA LEU A 153 -6.98 13.05 -9.95
C LEU A 153 -6.37 11.88 -10.74
N GLY A 154 -7.11 10.79 -10.87
CA GLY A 154 -6.67 9.59 -11.58
C GLY A 154 -5.66 8.73 -10.82
N SER A 155 -5.37 9.04 -9.55
CA SER A 155 -4.54 8.16 -8.72
C SER A 155 -5.33 6.98 -8.15
N ASP A 156 -4.63 5.90 -7.83
CA ASP A 156 -5.18 4.72 -7.16
C ASP A 156 -5.82 5.04 -5.80
N GLY A 157 -5.25 5.98 -5.05
CA GLY A 157 -5.84 6.51 -3.83
C GLY A 157 -7.22 7.14 -4.04
N LEU A 158 -7.42 7.84 -5.18
CA LEU A 158 -8.70 8.47 -5.48
C LEU A 158 -9.73 7.42 -5.93
N ALA A 159 -9.31 6.43 -6.72
CA ALA A 159 -10.17 5.31 -7.11
C ALA A 159 -10.66 4.55 -5.86
N PHE A 160 -9.76 4.25 -4.93
CA PHE A 160 -10.11 3.61 -3.66
C PHE A 160 -11.08 4.44 -2.82
N ALA A 161 -10.84 5.76 -2.69
CA ALA A 161 -11.73 6.66 -1.96
C ALA A 161 -13.17 6.74 -2.54
N LYS A 162 -13.33 6.45 -3.84
CA LYS A 162 -14.64 6.35 -4.51
C LYS A 162 -15.28 4.96 -4.42
N GLY A 163 -14.58 3.97 -3.87
CA GLY A 163 -15.01 2.56 -3.89
C GLY A 163 -14.81 1.87 -5.24
N ALA A 164 -13.94 2.38 -6.10
CA ALA A 164 -13.60 1.77 -7.39
C ALA A 164 -12.38 0.84 -7.27
N VAL A 165 -12.31 -0.14 -8.15
CA VAL A 165 -11.11 -0.97 -8.35
C VAL A 165 -10.05 -0.14 -9.09
N SER A 166 -8.82 -0.12 -8.59
CA SER A 166 -7.71 0.58 -9.25
C SER A 166 -6.85 -0.40 -10.04
N VAL A 167 -6.47 -0.07 -11.27
CA VAL A 167 -5.47 -0.79 -12.07
C VAL A 167 -4.33 0.16 -12.42
N THR A 168 -3.17 -0.05 -11.82
CA THR A 168 -1.98 0.81 -11.98
C THR A 168 -0.89 0.06 -12.75
N PRO A 169 -0.49 0.50 -13.96
CA PRO A 169 0.71 0.00 -14.63
C PRO A 169 1.97 0.48 -13.92
N LEU A 170 2.96 -0.40 -13.76
CA LEU A 170 4.21 -0.10 -13.08
C LEU A 170 5.41 -0.57 -13.92
N ARG A 171 6.52 0.15 -13.79
CA ARG A 171 7.81 -0.28 -14.35
C ARG A 171 8.62 -1.05 -13.32
N ALA A 172 9.39 -2.01 -13.80
CA ALA A 172 10.43 -2.75 -13.11
C ALA A 172 11.68 -1.88 -12.84
N SER A 173 11.47 -0.62 -12.48
CA SER A 173 12.52 0.37 -12.19
C SER A 173 12.05 1.30 -11.08
N PHE A 174 12.94 2.16 -10.58
CA PHE A 174 12.59 3.24 -9.64
C PHE A 174 11.90 4.42 -10.35
N ALA A 175 11.07 4.14 -11.36
CA ALA A 175 10.34 5.14 -12.14
C ALA A 175 8.93 4.61 -12.45
N GLU A 176 7.97 5.52 -12.57
CA GLU A 176 6.65 5.20 -13.09
C GLU A 176 6.69 5.18 -14.63
N PRO A 177 5.78 4.45 -15.30
CA PRO A 177 5.45 4.71 -16.69
C PRO A 177 5.20 6.21 -16.89
N LEU A 178 5.61 6.76 -18.03
CA LEU A 178 5.15 8.11 -18.38
C LEU A 178 3.62 8.08 -18.34
N ALA A 179 3.02 9.04 -17.62
CA ALA A 179 1.57 9.19 -17.63
C ALA A 179 1.12 9.18 -19.09
N ARG A 180 0.20 8.27 -19.45
CA ARG A 180 -0.27 8.14 -20.84
C ARG A 180 -0.64 9.55 -21.31
N PRO A 181 -0.09 10.03 -22.44
CA PRO A 181 -0.16 11.44 -22.82
C PRO A 181 -1.59 11.95 -22.70
N GLU A 182 -1.75 13.05 -21.96
CA GLU A 182 -2.98 13.85 -21.98
C GLU A 182 -3.20 14.30 -23.43
N GLY A 183 -4.07 13.58 -24.14
CA GLY A 183 -4.20 13.74 -25.58
C GLY A 183 -4.90 12.59 -26.29
N ASP A 184 -5.04 11.43 -25.65
CA ASP A 184 -5.98 10.38 -26.10
C ASP A 184 -7.29 10.53 -25.28
N ASP A 185 -7.96 11.63 -25.61
CA ASP A 185 -9.35 12.03 -25.38
C ASP A 185 -9.89 11.97 -23.95
N GLY A 186 -10.53 13.05 -23.49
CA GLY A 186 -11.30 13.09 -22.24
C GLY A 186 -12.56 12.18 -22.23
N ASN A 187 -12.46 10.92 -22.63
CA ASN A 187 -13.58 10.04 -22.92
C ASN A 187 -13.29 8.61 -22.47
N LEU A 188 -14.07 8.10 -21.50
CA LEU A 188 -14.63 6.74 -21.43
C LEU A 188 -13.71 5.48 -21.52
N ASN A 189 -12.43 5.59 -21.87
CA ASN A 189 -11.47 4.48 -22.01
C ASN A 189 -10.61 4.25 -20.75
N ARG A 190 -10.77 5.09 -19.74
CA ARG A 190 -10.11 4.93 -18.43
C ARG A 190 -10.96 4.17 -17.42
N ILE A 191 -12.24 3.99 -17.72
CA ILE A 191 -13.23 3.41 -16.83
C ILE A 191 -13.91 2.28 -17.57
N TRP A 192 -13.91 1.09 -16.99
CA TRP A 192 -14.74 0.00 -17.49
C TRP A 192 -15.50 -0.65 -16.34
N LYS A 193 -16.68 -1.19 -16.68
CA LYS A 193 -17.45 -2.05 -15.79
C LYS A 193 -17.41 -3.47 -16.34
N MET A 194 -17.18 -4.44 -15.47
CA MET A 194 -17.33 -5.85 -15.82
C MET A 194 -18.59 -6.36 -15.15
N LYS A 195 -19.54 -6.86 -15.96
CA LYS A 195 -20.71 -7.55 -15.43
C LYS A 195 -20.30 -8.94 -14.95
N PHE A 196 -20.99 -9.41 -13.91
CA PHE A 196 -20.86 -10.77 -13.38
C PHE A 196 -21.53 -11.81 -14.26
#